data_AF-A0A150WMF2-F1
#
_entry.id   AF-A0A150WMF2-F1
#
_cell.length_a   1.000
_cell.length_b   1.000
_cell.length_c   1.000
_cell.angle_alpha   90.00
_cell.angle_beta   90.00
_cell.angle_gamma   90.00
#
_symmetry.space_group_name_H-M   'P 1'
#
loop_
_entity.id
_entity.type
_entity.pdbx_description
1 polymer ?
#
loop_
_entity_poly.entity_id
_entity_poly.type
_entity_poly.pdbx_seq_one_letter_code
_entity_poly.pdbx_strand_id
1 'polypeptide(L)'
;MTIEKFLLFWDHHNTSIIEGLIALVVLLSLFLAYRSFFGNKSEGAEGHATAGNQNLDAAQLEKTLQKILENQSLGAKLSANSDDLSVPVEVPEHAPASGDASSAGGGEATAEAAQLRASLSESTKKMEILRTQLAQAQEQLTAAKNEAAAAASAGGAAAAPAAPAAAGMSAEERNEFDNKIKDLEARLAEYEIISEDIADLSKYREENDDLKKQIESLKSGAQAPATAAPEAPTPAAAPPAPEPVSEPVAPKLAAVPDPEPAPEALAELAAQPDSLTPEEASVIDDDLMKEFAAAVEGQQKAALDKAAEKAGDGTAKATSNPDDTDKLMDQFEDFVGNKKS
;
A
#
# COMPACT_ATOMS: atom_id res chain seq x y z
N MET A 1 19.84 -21.31 37.76
CA MET A 1 18.83 -22.08 37.00
C MET A 1 19.43 -22.40 35.65
N THR A 2 19.41 -23.66 35.19
CA THR A 2 19.90 -24.03 33.87
C THR A 2 18.87 -23.61 32.80
N ILE A 3 19.33 -23.34 31.58
CA ILE A 3 18.48 -22.93 30.44
C ILE A 3 17.33 -23.94 30.22
N GLU A 4 17.59 -25.23 30.44
CA GLU A 4 16.61 -26.31 30.28
C GLU A 4 15.43 -26.17 31.25
N LYS A 5 15.68 -25.73 32.49
CA LYS A 5 14.62 -25.47 33.48
C LYS A 5 13.77 -24.26 33.09
N PHE A 6 14.36 -23.29 32.40
CA PHE A 6 13.63 -22.12 31.90
C PHE A 6 12.73 -22.49 30.71
N LEU A 7 13.22 -23.30 29.77
CA LEU A 7 12.42 -23.76 28.63
C LEU A 7 11.26 -24.67 29.05
N LEU A 8 11.47 -25.59 30.00
CA LEU A 8 10.40 -26.41 30.56
C LEU A 8 9.37 -25.58 31.34
N PHE A 9 9.81 -24.55 32.06
CA PHE A 9 8.91 -23.61 32.73
C PHE A 9 8.06 -22.83 31.71
N TRP A 10 8.70 -22.32 30.65
CA TRP A 10 8.04 -21.58 29.58
C TRP A 10 7.01 -22.42 28.83
N ASP A 11 7.35 -23.66 28.50
CA ASP A 11 6.42 -24.58 27.81
C ASP A 11 5.20 -24.90 28.70
N HIS A 12 5.43 -25.14 29.99
CA HIS A 12 4.33 -25.41 30.92
C HIS A 12 3.44 -24.19 31.19
N HIS A 13 4.01 -22.98 31.21
CA HIS A 13 3.28 -21.75 31.51
C HIS A 13 2.78 -21.02 30.26
N ASN A 14 3.15 -21.47 29.06
CA ASN A 14 2.76 -20.83 27.80
C ASN A 14 1.24 -20.66 27.70
N THR A 15 0.47 -21.69 28.05
CA THR A 15 -1.01 -21.61 28.04
C THR A 15 -1.53 -20.55 29.01
N SER A 16 -1.04 -20.52 30.26
CA SER A 16 -1.46 -19.50 31.24
C SER A 16 -1.01 -18.09 30.87
N ILE A 17 0.15 -17.94 30.24
CA ILE A 17 0.65 -16.65 29.76
C ILE A 17 -0.26 -16.15 28.63
N ILE A 18 -0.60 -16.99 27.65
CA ILE A 18 -1.48 -16.64 26.53
C ILE A 18 -2.88 -16.29 27.05
N GLU A 19 -3.44 -17.10 27.96
CA GLU A 19 -4.74 -16.85 28.58
C GLU A 19 -4.75 -15.52 29.35
N GLY A 20 -3.70 -15.23 30.12
CA GLY A 20 -3.52 -13.96 30.81
C GLY A 20 -3.40 -12.76 29.87
N LEU A 21 -2.71 -12.93 28.74
CA LEU A 21 -2.56 -11.90 27.71
C LEU A 21 -3.90 -11.57 27.04
N ILE A 22 -4.70 -12.60 26.71
CA ILE A 22 -6.04 -12.42 26.14
C ILE A 22 -6.95 -11.69 27.14
N ALA A 23 -6.95 -12.11 28.41
CA ALA A 23 -7.72 -11.44 29.45
C ALA A 23 -7.32 -9.96 29.62
N LEU A 24 -6.02 -9.66 29.54
CA LEU A 24 -5.49 -8.30 29.62
C LEU A 24 -5.91 -7.44 28.41
N VAL A 25 -5.89 -7.99 27.20
CA VAL A 25 -6.34 -7.29 25.98
C VAL A 25 -7.84 -6.99 26.03
N VAL A 26 -8.66 -7.94 26.51
CA VAL A 26 -10.10 -7.74 26.71
C VAL A 26 -10.34 -6.66 27.76
N LEU A 27 -9.60 -6.67 28.87
CA LEU A 27 -9.70 -5.67 29.92
C LEU A 27 -9.27 -4.27 29.43
N LEU A 28 -8.21 -4.16 28.63
CA LEU A 28 -7.79 -2.90 28.00
C LEU A 28 -8.85 -2.37 27.03
N SER A 29 -9.44 -3.24 26.21
CA SER A 29 -10.50 -2.86 25.28
C SER A 29 -11.74 -2.34 26.02
N LEU A 30 -12.14 -3.02 27.10
CA LEU A 30 -13.20 -2.57 27.99
C LEU A 30 -12.86 -1.24 28.67
N PHE A 31 -11.62 -1.06 29.11
CA PHE A 31 -11.15 0.19 29.71
C PHE A 31 -11.17 1.35 28.72
N LEU A 32 -10.75 1.12 27.47
CA LEU A 32 -10.80 2.12 26.40
C LEU A 32 -12.24 2.47 26.03
N ALA A 33 -13.12 1.47 25.92
CA ALA A 33 -14.55 1.70 25.71
C ALA A 33 -15.14 2.52 26.88
N TYR A 34 -14.86 2.11 28.12
CA TYR A 34 -15.28 2.85 29.31
C TYR A 34 -14.76 4.30 29.31
N ARG A 35 -13.48 4.50 28.98
CA ARG A 35 -12.89 5.84 28.89
C ARG A 35 -13.49 6.66 27.75
N SER A 36 -13.83 6.06 26.61
CA SER A 36 -14.50 6.74 25.50
C SER A 36 -15.92 7.19 25.89
N PHE A 37 -16.67 6.32 26.58
CA PHE A 37 -18.05 6.61 26.99
C PHE A 37 -18.15 7.57 28.19
N PHE A 38 -17.25 7.46 29.16
CA PHE A 38 -17.32 8.22 30.41
C PHE A 38 -16.30 9.36 30.50
N GLY A 39 -15.19 9.30 29.77
CA GLY A 39 -14.15 10.33 29.77
C GLY A 39 -14.51 11.59 28.98
N ASN A 40 -15.46 11.50 28.04
CA ASN A 40 -15.87 12.63 27.21
C ASN A 40 -16.97 13.50 27.84
N LYS A 41 -17.31 13.28 29.11
CA LYS A 41 -18.35 14.03 29.83
C LYS A 41 -17.81 15.09 30.79
N SER A 42 -16.62 15.61 30.54
CA SER A 42 -16.19 16.89 31.10
C SER A 42 -16.48 17.99 30.08
N GLU A 43 -17.64 18.62 30.25
CA GLU A 43 -18.01 19.87 29.59
C GLU A 43 -16.95 20.96 29.85
N GLY A 44 -16.56 21.62 28.76
CA GLY A 44 -16.31 23.07 28.75
C GLY A 44 -15.13 23.60 29.56
N ALA A 45 -13.93 23.50 29.00
CA ALA A 45 -12.96 24.60 29.09
C ALA A 45 -11.99 24.51 27.91
N GLU A 46 -11.84 25.64 27.25
CA GLU A 46 -11.21 25.80 25.95
C GLU A 46 -9.75 25.32 25.89
N GLY A 47 -9.39 24.78 24.73
CA GLY A 47 -8.06 24.94 24.16
C GLY A 47 -6.97 24.04 24.72
N HIS A 48 -6.94 22.76 24.31
CA HIS A 48 -5.67 22.22 23.87
C HIS A 48 -5.88 21.08 22.86
N ALA A 49 -5.36 21.31 21.65
CA ALA A 49 -5.28 20.33 20.59
C ALA A 49 -4.36 19.19 21.03
N THR A 50 -4.89 17.98 21.14
CA THR A 50 -4.08 16.77 21.11
C THR A 50 -4.45 16.02 19.84
N ALA A 51 -3.46 15.93 18.95
CA ALA A 51 -3.56 15.34 17.62
C ALA A 51 -4.11 13.92 17.66
N GLY A 52 -5.13 13.68 16.83
CA GLY A 52 -5.77 12.39 16.66
C GLY A 52 -6.98 12.52 15.75
N ASN A 53 -6.72 12.62 14.44
CA ASN A 53 -7.51 12.04 13.34
C ASN A 53 -8.75 11.23 13.82
N GLN A 54 -9.98 11.44 13.39
CA GLN A 54 -10.47 11.71 12.03
C GLN A 54 -11.84 12.39 12.14
N ASN A 55 -11.90 13.67 11.79
CA ASN A 55 -13.13 14.30 11.33
C ASN A 55 -12.70 15.31 10.27
N LEU A 56 -12.20 14.79 9.15
CA LEU A 56 -12.13 15.56 7.92
C LEU A 56 -13.57 15.90 7.59
N ASP A 57 -13.92 17.13 7.90
CA ASP A 57 -15.24 17.72 7.72
C ASP A 57 -15.71 17.37 6.31
N ALA A 58 -16.78 16.60 6.18
CA ALA A 58 -17.29 16.14 4.89
C ALA A 58 -17.51 17.32 3.93
N ALA A 59 -17.81 18.51 4.48
CA ALA A 59 -17.92 19.76 3.76
C ALA A 59 -16.59 20.23 3.13
N GLN A 60 -15.44 20.01 3.78
CA GLN A 60 -14.12 20.31 3.21
C GLN A 60 -13.71 19.31 2.13
N LEU A 61 -14.07 18.04 2.30
CA LEU A 61 -13.82 17.01 1.29
C LEU A 61 -14.64 17.27 0.02
N GLU A 62 -15.90 17.66 0.19
CA GLU A 62 -16.79 18.06 -0.92
C GLU A 62 -16.26 19.31 -1.64
N LYS A 63 -15.80 20.32 -0.90
CA LYS A 63 -15.19 21.53 -1.49
C LYS A 63 -13.91 21.23 -2.25
N THR A 64 -13.13 20.24 -1.79
CA THR A 64 -11.87 19.83 -2.42
C THR A 64 -12.14 19.01 -3.69
N LEU A 65 -13.08 18.08 -3.64
CA LEU A 65 -13.54 17.33 -4.82
C LEU A 65 -14.12 18.26 -5.88
N GLN A 66 -14.95 19.23 -5.49
CA GLN A 66 -15.54 20.21 -6.41
C GLN A 66 -14.47 21.09 -7.06
N LYS A 67 -13.43 21.49 -6.30
CA LYS A 67 -12.30 22.26 -6.82
C LYS A 67 -11.43 21.45 -7.77
N ILE A 68 -11.22 20.15 -7.52
CA ILE A 68 -10.47 19.26 -8.44
C ILE A 68 -11.25 19.05 -9.74
N LEU A 69 -12.57 18.84 -9.65
CA LEU A 69 -13.43 18.63 -10.81
C LEU A 69 -13.50 19.88 -11.70
N GLU A 70 -13.58 21.07 -11.10
CA GLU A 70 -13.57 22.35 -11.82
C GLU A 70 -12.23 22.59 -12.51
N ASN A 71 -11.10 22.28 -11.86
CA ASN A 71 -9.77 22.41 -12.46
C ASN A 71 -9.53 21.42 -13.61
N GLN A 72 -10.07 20.19 -13.53
CA GLN A 72 -10.02 19.24 -14.64
C GLN A 72 -10.90 19.66 -15.82
N SER A 73 -12.06 20.29 -15.56
CA SER A 73 -12.92 20.82 -16.62
C SER A 73 -12.27 21.98 -17.38
N LEU A 74 -11.42 22.77 -16.71
CA LEU A 74 -10.64 23.83 -17.32
C LEU A 74 -9.47 23.29 -18.16
N GLY A 75 -8.82 22.21 -17.72
CA GLY A 75 -7.77 21.53 -18.48
C GLY A 75 -8.27 20.95 -19.82
N ALA A 76 -9.45 20.34 -19.83
CA ALA A 76 -10.05 19.79 -21.05
C ALA A 76 -10.42 20.86 -22.09
N LYS A 77 -10.75 22.08 -21.65
CA LYS A 77 -11.15 23.19 -22.54
C LYS A 77 -9.97 23.91 -23.20
N LEU A 78 -8.77 23.82 -22.62
CA LEU A 78 -7.54 24.35 -23.23
C LEU A 78 -6.95 23.41 -24.30
N SER A 79 -7.23 22.10 -24.22
CA SER A 79 -6.76 21.14 -25.22
C SER A 79 -7.59 21.10 -26.51
N ALA A 80 -8.78 21.72 -26.54
CA ALA A 80 -9.67 21.73 -27.70
C ALA A 80 -9.52 22.98 -28.61
N ASN A 81 -8.61 23.91 -28.27
CA ASN A 81 -8.43 25.18 -28.98
C ASN A 81 -7.03 25.38 -29.59
N SER A 82 -6.19 24.34 -29.64
CA SER A 82 -4.83 24.40 -30.19
C SER A 82 -4.67 23.94 -31.64
N ASP A 83 -5.76 23.65 -32.36
CA ASP A 83 -5.71 23.15 -33.75
C ASP A 83 -5.86 24.22 -34.85
N ASP A 84 -5.94 25.52 -34.52
CA ASP A 84 -6.13 26.56 -35.56
C ASP A 84 -5.29 27.82 -35.33
N LEU A 85 -3.96 27.68 -35.41
CA LEU A 85 -3.08 28.83 -35.64
C LEU A 85 -1.94 28.47 -36.60
N SER A 86 -2.32 28.14 -37.83
CA SER A 86 -1.41 28.16 -38.98
C SER A 86 -1.16 29.61 -39.41
N VAL A 87 -0.31 30.33 -38.66
CA VAL A 87 0.23 31.62 -39.09
C VAL A 87 1.61 31.37 -39.71
N PRO A 88 1.79 31.57 -41.03
CA PRO A 88 3.10 31.49 -41.67
C PRO A 88 3.90 32.74 -41.29
N VAL A 89 4.72 32.64 -40.24
CA VAL A 89 5.75 33.64 -39.94
C VAL A 89 7.01 33.26 -40.71
N GLU A 90 7.26 33.99 -41.80
CA GLU A 90 8.56 34.05 -42.47
C GLU A 90 9.63 34.47 -41.45
N VAL A 91 10.52 33.53 -41.12
CA VAL A 91 11.75 33.81 -40.37
C VAL A 91 12.88 34.00 -41.38
N PRO A 92 13.62 35.13 -41.34
CA PRO A 92 14.75 35.35 -42.20
C PRO A 92 15.89 34.38 -41.89
N GLU A 93 16.43 33.84 -42.98
CA GLU A 93 17.62 33.03 -43.12
C GLU A 93 18.87 33.74 -42.53
N HIS A 94 19.32 33.35 -41.34
CA HIS A 94 20.67 33.65 -40.86
C HIS A 94 21.35 32.42 -40.24
N ALA A 95 22.27 31.89 -41.05
CA ALA A 95 23.55 31.24 -40.80
C ALA A 95 23.77 30.42 -39.49
N PRO A 96 24.29 29.19 -39.60
CA PRO A 96 24.65 28.35 -38.46
C PRO A 96 26.02 28.76 -37.89
N ALA A 97 26.05 29.17 -36.62
CA ALA A 97 27.27 29.27 -35.83
C ALA A 97 27.19 28.29 -34.66
N SER A 98 27.87 27.17 -34.85
CA SER A 98 28.67 26.43 -33.87
C SER A 98 28.51 26.86 -32.40
N GLY A 99 27.76 26.04 -31.65
CA GLY A 99 27.65 26.10 -30.20
C GLY A 99 27.38 24.70 -29.66
N ASP A 100 28.24 23.75 -30.04
CA ASP A 100 28.31 22.41 -29.48
C ASP A 100 28.89 22.53 -28.06
N ALA A 101 28.01 22.54 -27.07
CA ALA A 101 28.36 22.47 -25.66
C ALA A 101 27.35 21.58 -24.93
N SER A 102 27.60 20.27 -24.99
CA SER A 102 27.37 19.29 -23.91
C SER A 102 26.27 19.66 -22.89
N SER A 103 25.02 19.47 -23.27
CA SER A 103 23.91 19.22 -22.34
C SER A 103 23.56 17.73 -22.36
N ALA A 104 24.53 16.88 -22.00
CA ALA A 104 24.39 15.41 -22.01
C ALA A 104 23.85 14.82 -20.70
N GLY A 105 23.46 15.65 -19.72
CA GLY A 105 23.04 15.17 -18.39
C GLY A 105 21.54 15.21 -18.08
N GLY A 106 20.70 15.73 -18.99
CA GLY A 106 19.27 15.96 -18.73
C GLY A 106 18.29 14.91 -19.28
N GLY A 107 18.75 14.04 -20.19
CA GLY A 107 17.87 13.09 -20.89
C GLY A 107 17.35 11.97 -19.97
N GLU A 108 18.21 11.36 -19.17
CA GLU A 108 17.84 10.24 -18.28
C GLU A 108 16.82 10.64 -17.21
N ALA A 109 16.94 11.85 -16.63
CA ALA A 109 16.01 12.33 -15.61
C ALA A 109 14.58 12.47 -16.14
N THR A 110 14.41 12.81 -17.42
CA THR A 110 13.08 12.95 -18.04
C THR A 110 12.42 11.61 -18.36
N ALA A 111 13.22 10.60 -18.74
CA ALA A 111 12.72 9.25 -19.01
C ALA A 111 12.26 8.55 -17.72
N GLU A 112 13.03 8.66 -16.63
CA GLU A 112 12.63 8.12 -15.34
C GLU A 112 11.39 8.80 -14.76
N ALA A 113 11.25 10.12 -14.93
CA ALA A 113 10.05 10.85 -14.50
C ALA A 113 8.79 10.39 -15.26
N ALA A 114 8.92 10.08 -16.55
CA ALA A 114 7.83 9.49 -17.33
C ALA A 114 7.47 8.08 -16.83
N GLN A 115 8.48 7.25 -16.50
CA GLN A 115 8.27 5.90 -15.96
C GLN A 115 7.59 5.93 -14.57
N LEU A 116 8.00 6.85 -13.69
CA LEU A 116 7.37 7.04 -12.38
C LEU A 116 5.91 7.46 -12.53
N ARG A 117 5.59 8.41 -13.43
CA ARG A 117 4.20 8.79 -13.71
C ARG A 117 3.37 7.62 -14.24
N ALA A 118 3.95 6.78 -15.10
CA ALA A 118 3.30 5.58 -15.58
C ALA A 118 3.00 4.61 -14.41
N SER A 119 3.98 4.35 -13.55
CA SER A 119 3.83 3.50 -12.36
C SER A 119 2.80 4.05 -11.35
N LEU A 120 2.76 5.36 -11.16
CA LEU A 120 1.77 6.05 -10.31
C LEU A 120 0.35 5.89 -10.88
N SER A 121 0.19 6.01 -12.20
CA SER A 121 -1.10 5.79 -12.85
C SER A 121 -1.57 4.34 -12.74
N GLU A 122 -0.65 3.37 -12.83
CA GLU A 122 -0.95 1.94 -12.71
C GLU A 122 -1.29 1.55 -11.27
N SER A 123 -0.54 2.04 -10.28
CA SER A 123 -0.86 1.82 -8.87
C SER A 123 -2.20 2.45 -8.46
N THR A 124 -2.54 3.62 -9.01
CA THR A 124 -3.85 4.25 -8.81
C THR A 124 -4.98 3.37 -9.35
N LYS A 125 -4.84 2.81 -10.56
CA LYS A 125 -5.81 1.85 -11.12
C LYS A 125 -5.93 0.59 -10.26
N LYS A 126 -4.80 0.04 -9.78
CA LYS A 126 -4.80 -1.13 -8.89
C LYS A 126 -5.53 -0.84 -7.57
N MET A 127 -5.34 0.34 -6.98
CA MET A 127 -6.09 0.76 -5.79
C MET A 127 -7.60 0.87 -6.06
N GLU A 128 -8.00 1.41 -7.21
CA GLU A 128 -9.42 1.51 -7.58
C GLU A 128 -10.06 0.13 -7.77
N ILE A 129 -9.36 -0.80 -8.42
CA ILE A 129 -9.78 -2.19 -8.57
C ILE A 129 -9.92 -2.86 -7.20
N LEU A 130 -8.93 -2.73 -6.32
CA LEU A 130 -8.96 -3.32 -4.98
C LEU A 130 -10.10 -2.73 -4.12
N ARG A 131 -10.33 -1.42 -4.18
CA ARG A 131 -11.47 -0.78 -3.52
C ARG A 131 -12.81 -1.34 -4.02
N THR A 132 -12.93 -1.54 -5.32
CA THR A 132 -14.13 -2.12 -5.93
C THR A 132 -14.34 -3.57 -5.48
N GLN A 133 -13.28 -4.38 -5.44
CA GLN A 133 -13.34 -5.76 -4.95
C GLN A 133 -13.73 -5.84 -3.47
N LEU A 134 -13.19 -4.95 -2.63
CA LEU A 134 -13.53 -4.89 -1.21
C LEU A 134 -15.01 -4.52 -1.02
N ALA A 135 -15.50 -3.51 -1.76
CA ALA A 135 -16.92 -3.14 -1.74
C ALA A 135 -17.83 -4.31 -2.17
N GLN A 136 -17.47 -5.02 -3.23
CA GLN A 136 -18.22 -6.20 -3.71
C GLN A 136 -18.21 -7.34 -2.69
N ALA A 137 -17.06 -7.66 -2.10
CA ALA A 137 -16.95 -8.71 -1.08
C ALA A 137 -17.77 -8.36 0.17
N GLN A 138 -17.77 -7.09 0.57
CA GLN A 138 -18.54 -6.59 1.70
C GLN A 138 -20.05 -6.65 1.40
N GLU A 139 -20.49 -6.28 0.19
CA GLU A 139 -21.87 -6.42 -0.25
C GLU A 139 -22.33 -7.88 -0.22
N GLN A 140 -21.54 -8.80 -0.78
CA GLN A 140 -21.82 -10.24 -0.75
C GLN A 140 -21.97 -10.76 0.69
N LEU A 141 -21.10 -10.33 1.60
CA LEU A 141 -21.16 -10.72 3.00
C LEU A 141 -22.44 -10.20 3.67
N THR A 142 -22.84 -8.95 3.38
CA THR A 142 -24.10 -8.40 3.90
C THR A 142 -25.33 -9.09 3.33
N ALA A 143 -25.34 -9.41 2.03
CA ALA A 143 -26.42 -10.14 1.38
C ALA A 143 -26.57 -11.54 2.00
N ALA A 144 -25.47 -12.31 2.09
CA ALA A 144 -25.48 -13.64 2.69
C ALA A 144 -25.88 -13.61 4.18
N LYS A 145 -25.51 -12.54 4.91
CA LYS A 145 -25.92 -12.35 6.31
C LYS A 145 -27.43 -12.07 6.43
N ASN A 146 -27.98 -11.25 5.54
CA ASN A 146 -29.40 -10.94 5.50
C ASN A 146 -30.23 -12.16 5.09
N GLU A 147 -29.77 -12.95 4.12
CA GLU A 147 -30.41 -14.21 3.73
C GLU A 147 -30.42 -15.22 4.89
N ALA A 148 -29.30 -15.37 5.60
CA ALA A 148 -29.22 -16.23 6.78
C ALA A 148 -30.16 -15.77 7.91
N ALA A 149 -30.27 -14.45 8.13
CA ALA A 149 -31.17 -13.88 9.13
C ALA A 149 -32.65 -14.05 8.74
N ALA A 150 -32.98 -13.88 7.45
CA ALA A 150 -34.33 -14.10 6.92
C ALA A 150 -34.75 -15.57 7.08
N ALA A 151 -33.87 -16.51 6.72
CA ALA A 151 -34.09 -17.94 6.90
C ALA A 151 -34.28 -18.33 8.38
N ALA A 152 -33.51 -17.73 9.30
CA ALA A 152 -33.67 -17.95 10.73
C ALA A 152 -35.01 -17.41 11.27
N SER A 153 -35.49 -16.27 10.75
CA SER A 153 -36.76 -15.67 11.16
C SER A 153 -37.99 -16.40 10.63
N ALA A 154 -37.89 -17.06 9.47
CA ALA A 154 -38.96 -17.87 8.88
C ALA A 154 -39.16 -19.23 9.58
N GLY A 155 -38.19 -19.69 10.37
CA GLY A 155 -38.25 -20.95 11.13
C GLY A 155 -39.03 -20.90 12.46
N GLY A 156 -39.76 -19.82 12.72
CA GLY A 156 -40.51 -19.63 13.97
C GLY A 156 -41.76 -20.49 14.11
N ALA A 157 -41.68 -21.49 15.00
CA ALA A 157 -42.76 -22.15 15.73
C ALA A 157 -43.53 -23.31 15.06
N ALA A 158 -42.83 -24.38 14.65
CA ALA A 158 -43.36 -25.73 14.83
C ALA A 158 -42.20 -26.72 14.95
N ALA A 159 -42.06 -27.33 16.13
CA ALA A 159 -41.10 -28.38 16.40
C ALA A 159 -41.34 -29.60 15.50
N ALA A 160 -40.52 -29.78 14.47
CA ALA A 160 -40.37 -31.03 13.75
C ALA A 160 -38.88 -31.21 13.36
N PRO A 161 -38.30 -32.41 13.53
CA PRO A 161 -36.86 -32.61 13.37
C PRO A 161 -36.46 -32.76 11.89
N ALA A 162 -35.36 -32.10 11.56
CA ALA A 162 -34.35 -32.47 10.55
C ALA A 162 -34.82 -32.70 9.09
N ALA A 163 -34.76 -31.62 8.31
CA ALA A 163 -34.31 -31.68 6.92
C ALA A 163 -33.06 -30.78 6.77
N PRO A 164 -32.05 -31.18 5.98
CA PRO A 164 -30.78 -30.46 5.91
C PRO A 164 -31.00 -29.07 5.29
N ALA A 165 -30.60 -28.05 6.05
CA ALA A 165 -30.64 -26.65 5.66
C ALA A 165 -29.81 -26.44 4.40
N ALA A 166 -30.49 -26.26 3.27
CA ALA A 166 -29.89 -25.85 2.02
C ALA A 166 -29.82 -24.31 1.96
N ALA A 167 -28.69 -23.80 1.47
CA ALA A 167 -28.47 -22.45 0.93
C ALA A 167 -28.24 -21.28 1.92
N GLY A 168 -27.41 -21.49 2.94
CA GLY A 168 -26.67 -20.39 3.57
C GLY A 168 -25.18 -20.69 3.51
N MET A 169 -24.34 -19.70 3.17
CA MET A 169 -22.88 -19.84 3.22
C MET A 169 -22.46 -20.52 4.52
N SER A 170 -21.58 -21.52 4.42
CA SER A 170 -21.08 -22.24 5.57
C SER A 170 -20.30 -21.30 6.50
N ALA A 171 -20.13 -21.69 7.77
CA ALA A 171 -19.34 -20.90 8.71
C ALA A 171 -17.88 -20.80 8.23
N GLU A 172 -17.40 -21.85 7.56
CA GLU A 172 -16.09 -21.94 6.94
C GLU A 172 -15.95 -20.92 5.80
N GLU A 173 -16.92 -20.85 4.89
CA GLU A 173 -16.92 -19.88 3.79
C GLU A 173 -16.93 -18.45 4.32
N ARG A 174 -17.74 -18.16 5.35
CA ARG A 174 -17.77 -16.83 5.98
C ARG A 174 -16.43 -16.44 6.59
N ASN A 175 -15.76 -17.36 7.29
CA ASN A 175 -14.42 -17.14 7.83
C ASN A 175 -13.39 -16.90 6.70
N GLU A 176 -13.51 -17.59 5.57
CA GLU A 176 -12.64 -17.37 4.42
C GLU A 176 -12.84 -15.97 3.81
N PHE A 177 -14.09 -15.50 3.68
CA PHE A 177 -14.38 -14.14 3.24
C PHE A 177 -13.85 -13.09 4.21
N ASP A 178 -14.01 -13.28 5.52
CA ASP A 178 -13.47 -12.37 6.52
C ASP A 178 -11.93 -12.27 6.44
N ASN A 179 -11.26 -13.39 6.17
CA ASN A 179 -9.81 -13.40 5.97
C ASN A 179 -9.40 -12.69 4.66
N LYS A 180 -10.15 -12.90 3.56
CA LYS A 180 -9.92 -12.20 2.29
C LYS A 180 -10.11 -10.69 2.44
N ILE A 181 -11.13 -10.25 3.17
CA ILE A 181 -11.36 -8.83 3.45
C ILE A 181 -10.16 -8.25 4.21
N LYS A 182 -9.67 -8.92 5.26
CA LYS A 182 -8.50 -8.47 6.01
C LYS A 182 -7.22 -8.40 5.16
N ASP A 183 -6.99 -9.39 4.29
CA ASP A 183 -5.83 -9.37 3.38
C ASP A 183 -5.93 -8.22 2.37
N LEU A 184 -7.12 -8.01 1.80
CA LEU A 184 -7.37 -6.89 0.88
C LEU A 184 -7.21 -5.53 1.57
N GLU A 185 -7.74 -5.37 2.78
CA GLU A 185 -7.56 -4.16 3.60
C GLU A 185 -6.08 -3.91 3.91
N ALA A 186 -5.33 -4.94 4.29
CA ALA A 186 -3.90 -4.83 4.58
C ALA A 186 -3.10 -4.42 3.32
N ARG A 187 -3.37 -5.04 2.17
CA ARG A 187 -2.75 -4.65 0.90
C ARG A 187 -3.10 -3.22 0.49
N LEU A 188 -4.34 -2.80 0.70
CA LEU A 188 -4.79 -1.45 0.38
C LEU A 188 -4.05 -0.41 1.24
N ALA A 189 -3.89 -0.69 2.54
CA ALA A 189 -3.10 0.16 3.44
C ALA A 189 -1.62 0.23 3.02
N GLU A 190 -1.04 -0.89 2.57
CA GLU A 190 0.34 -0.89 2.04
C GLU A 190 0.46 -0.04 0.77
N TYR A 191 -0.50 -0.14 -0.17
CA TYR A 191 -0.51 0.70 -1.36
C TYR A 191 -0.68 2.19 -1.03
N GLU A 192 -1.44 2.52 0.01
CA GLU A 192 -1.61 3.91 0.47
C GLU A 192 -0.28 4.48 0.96
N ILE A 193 0.45 3.75 1.82
CA ILE A 193 1.79 4.15 2.29
C ILE A 193 2.77 4.31 1.13
N ILE A 194 2.82 3.34 0.21
CA ILE A 194 3.71 3.41 -0.96
C ILE A 194 3.35 4.62 -1.83
N SER A 195 2.06 4.93 -2.00
CA SER A 195 1.64 6.06 -2.80
C SER A 195 2.03 7.42 -2.18
N GLU A 196 2.04 7.52 -0.85
CA GLU A 196 2.53 8.69 -0.11
C GLU A 196 4.04 8.85 -0.29
N ASP A 197 4.82 7.78 -0.11
CA ASP A 197 6.27 7.79 -0.30
C ASP A 197 6.67 8.21 -1.74
N ILE A 198 5.93 7.74 -2.74
CA ILE A 198 6.17 8.11 -4.14
C ILE A 198 5.87 9.60 -4.38
N ALA A 199 4.84 10.16 -3.74
CA ALA A 199 4.53 11.58 -3.84
C ALA A 199 5.65 12.44 -3.24
N ASP A 200 6.18 12.03 -2.08
CA ASP A 200 7.32 12.69 -1.45
C ASP A 200 8.60 12.60 -2.29
N LEU A 201 8.90 11.42 -2.85
CA LEU A 201 10.03 11.24 -3.78
C LEU A 201 9.91 12.12 -5.03
N SER A 202 8.69 12.26 -5.56
CA SER A 202 8.43 13.12 -6.73
C SER A 202 8.70 14.59 -6.41
N LYS A 203 8.28 15.05 -5.22
CA LYS A 203 8.57 16.41 -4.74
C LYS A 203 10.07 16.65 -4.57
N TYR A 204 10.80 15.71 -3.99
CA TYR A 204 12.26 15.84 -3.85
C TYR A 204 12.99 15.86 -5.19
N ARG A 205 12.50 15.15 -6.21
CA ARG A 205 13.08 15.21 -7.56
C ARG A 205 12.88 16.59 -8.19
N GLU A 206 11.67 17.15 -8.10
CA GLU A 206 11.39 18.50 -8.61
C GLU A 206 12.25 19.57 -7.91
N GLU A 207 12.39 19.49 -6.59
CA GLU A 207 13.26 20.39 -5.82
C GLU A 207 14.73 20.25 -6.23
N ASN A 208 15.23 19.03 -6.43
CA ASN A 208 16.59 18.81 -6.92
C ASN A 208 16.81 19.38 -8.32
N ASP A 209 15.83 19.25 -9.22
CA ASP A 209 15.92 19.81 -10.57
C ASP A 209 15.92 21.34 -10.54
N ASP A 210 15.12 21.95 -9.68
CA ASP A 210 15.12 23.41 -9.49
C ASP A 210 16.41 23.92 -8.86
N LEU A 211 16.96 23.20 -7.87
CA LEU A 211 18.27 23.52 -7.30
C LEU A 211 19.38 23.41 -8.34
N LYS A 212 19.36 22.38 -9.21
CA LYS A 212 20.32 22.25 -10.32
C LYS A 212 20.22 23.43 -11.28
N LYS A 213 19.00 23.84 -11.69
CA LYS A 213 18.80 25.04 -12.53
C LYS A 213 19.32 26.30 -11.85
N GLN A 214 19.08 26.47 -10.55
CA GLN A 214 19.62 27.60 -9.78
C GLN A 214 21.15 27.58 -9.77
N ILE A 215 21.77 26.43 -9.50
CA ILE A 215 23.23 26.27 -9.55
C ILE A 215 23.79 26.60 -10.94
N GLU A 216 23.13 26.15 -12.00
CA GLU A 216 23.53 26.44 -13.38
C GLU A 216 23.39 27.93 -13.72
N SER A 217 22.32 28.58 -13.26
CA SER A 217 22.12 30.03 -13.41
C SER A 217 23.19 30.84 -12.66
N LEU A 218 23.59 30.38 -11.47
CA LEU A 218 24.66 31.02 -10.68
C LEU A 218 26.04 30.77 -11.31
N LYS A 219 26.29 29.58 -11.86
CA LYS A 219 27.54 29.26 -12.56
C LYS A 219 27.68 30.03 -13.87
N SER A 220 26.60 30.18 -14.63
CA SER A 220 26.57 30.99 -15.86
C SER A 220 26.55 32.50 -15.58
N GLY A 221 26.06 32.91 -14.40
CA GLY A 221 26.01 34.29 -13.93
C GLY A 221 27.29 34.82 -13.27
N ALA A 222 28.38 34.05 -13.23
CA ALA A 222 29.70 34.51 -12.76
C ALA A 222 30.46 35.34 -13.82
N GLN A 223 29.79 36.36 -14.35
CA GLN A 223 30.41 37.65 -14.68
C GLN A 223 29.35 38.72 -14.39
N ALA A 224 29.18 39.03 -13.10
CA ALA A 224 28.69 40.34 -12.75
C ALA A 224 29.68 41.36 -13.34
N PRO A 225 29.25 42.27 -14.24
CA PRO A 225 30.13 43.33 -14.71
C PRO A 225 30.57 44.13 -13.48
N ALA A 226 31.90 44.27 -13.34
CA ALA A 226 32.53 45.17 -12.39
C ALA A 226 31.97 46.58 -12.66
N THR A 227 30.90 46.94 -11.95
CA THR A 227 30.39 48.29 -11.93
C THR A 227 31.42 49.07 -11.12
N ALA A 228 32.16 49.93 -11.82
CA ALA A 228 33.22 50.74 -11.27
C ALA A 228 32.75 51.49 -10.01
N ALA A 229 33.63 51.48 -9.02
CA ALA A 229 33.50 52.17 -7.74
C ALA A 229 33.11 53.65 -7.88
N PRO A 230 32.18 54.16 -7.07
CA PRO A 230 32.25 55.51 -6.55
C PRO A 230 33.14 55.50 -5.30
N GLU A 231 34.11 56.42 -5.28
CA GLU A 231 35.13 56.61 -4.26
C GLU A 231 34.57 56.81 -2.85
N ALA A 232 35.30 56.25 -1.87
CA ALA A 232 35.15 56.51 -0.45
C ALA A 232 35.80 57.85 -0.04
N PRO A 233 35.35 58.47 1.06
CA PRO A 233 36.24 59.18 1.97
C PRO A 233 36.40 58.41 3.30
N THR A 234 37.67 58.29 3.69
CA THR A 234 38.28 57.70 4.90
C THR A 234 38.27 58.71 6.11
N PRO A 235 38.82 58.40 7.32
CA PRO A 235 38.12 57.76 8.45
C PRO A 235 38.29 58.53 9.80
N ALA A 236 37.60 58.13 10.89
CA ALA A 236 37.99 58.55 12.24
C ALA A 236 37.65 57.53 13.34
N ALA A 237 38.74 56.95 13.87
CA ALA A 237 38.99 56.47 15.25
C ALA A 237 38.10 55.40 15.92
N ALA A 238 38.74 54.26 16.19
CA ALA A 238 38.45 53.28 17.26
C ALA A 238 39.34 53.58 18.51
N PRO A 239 39.40 52.78 19.61
CA PRO A 239 38.54 51.72 20.19
C PRO A 239 38.31 52.01 21.75
N PRO A 240 37.92 51.11 22.71
CA PRO A 240 38.39 49.72 22.95
C PRO A 240 37.31 48.64 23.20
N ALA A 241 37.81 47.40 23.23
CA ALA A 241 37.19 46.08 23.40
C ALA A 241 36.37 45.86 24.69
N PRO A 242 35.53 44.80 24.74
CA PRO A 242 35.99 43.58 25.42
C PRO A 242 35.59 42.23 24.76
N GLU A 243 36.55 41.31 24.86
CA GLU A 243 36.54 39.86 25.12
C GLU A 243 35.57 38.87 24.43
N PRO A 244 36.11 37.75 23.88
CA PRO A 244 35.35 36.70 23.20
C PRO A 244 34.74 35.67 24.16
N VAL A 245 33.44 35.43 24.04
CA VAL A 245 32.75 34.31 24.72
C VAL A 245 32.78 33.07 23.81
N SER A 246 33.67 32.15 24.18
CA SER A 246 33.70 30.69 23.98
C SER A 246 32.63 30.00 23.13
N GLU A 247 33.12 29.29 22.12
CA GLU A 247 32.50 28.20 21.34
C GLU A 247 31.94 27.05 22.21
N PRO A 248 30.77 26.49 21.87
CA PRO A 248 30.42 25.12 22.23
C PRO A 248 31.01 24.13 21.20
N VAL A 249 31.93 23.32 21.70
CA VAL A 249 32.60 22.17 21.09
C VAL A 249 31.61 21.20 20.46
N ALA A 250 31.76 20.96 19.16
CA ALA A 250 31.15 19.84 18.44
C ALA A 250 31.82 18.51 18.85
N PRO A 251 31.06 17.42 19.07
CA PRO A 251 31.62 16.12 19.40
C PRO A 251 32.30 15.50 18.16
N LYS A 252 33.61 15.30 18.30
CA LYS A 252 34.48 14.44 17.51
C LYS A 252 34.32 12.98 17.98
N LEU A 253 34.41 12.04 17.03
CA LEU A 253 34.49 10.55 17.11
C LEU A 253 33.25 9.92 16.42
N ALA A 254 33.37 9.01 15.44
CA ALA A 254 34.43 8.05 15.17
C ALA A 254 34.65 7.83 13.66
N ALA A 255 35.90 7.54 13.32
CA ALA A 255 36.36 7.10 12.02
C ALA A 255 35.79 5.71 11.67
N VAL A 256 35.26 5.58 10.45
CA VAL A 256 35.06 4.29 9.78
C VAL A 256 36.12 4.21 8.66
N PRO A 257 36.92 3.13 8.60
CA PRO A 257 38.05 3.02 7.68
C PRO A 257 37.63 2.77 6.22
N ASP A 258 38.42 3.34 5.33
CA ASP A 258 38.54 3.11 3.88
C ASP A 258 39.27 1.75 3.60
N PRO A 259 39.39 1.24 2.36
CA PRO A 259 38.64 0.12 1.81
C PRO A 259 39.53 -1.13 1.53
N GLU A 260 38.93 -2.32 1.48
CA GLU A 260 39.58 -3.53 0.92
C GLU A 260 38.86 -4.02 -0.35
N PRO A 261 39.58 -4.64 -1.30
CA PRO A 261 39.27 -4.64 -2.72
C PRO A 261 38.33 -5.78 -3.17
N ALA A 262 37.88 -5.61 -4.41
CA ALA A 262 37.11 -6.53 -5.26
C ALA A 262 37.39 -8.03 -5.11
N PRO A 263 36.38 -8.85 -5.47
CA PRO A 263 36.65 -9.87 -6.48
C PRO A 263 35.90 -9.58 -7.78
N GLU A 264 36.69 -9.55 -8.84
CA GLU A 264 36.32 -9.71 -10.24
C GLU A 264 35.58 -11.05 -10.45
N ALA A 265 34.36 -10.99 -10.97
CA ALA A 265 33.63 -12.02 -11.75
C ALA A 265 32.17 -11.53 -11.82
N LEU A 266 31.62 -11.03 -12.93
CA LEU A 266 31.38 -11.76 -14.17
C LEU A 266 31.18 -10.74 -15.30
N ALA A 267 32.19 -10.62 -16.15
CA ALA A 267 32.07 -10.02 -17.47
C ALA A 267 31.92 -11.15 -18.50
N GLU A 268 30.72 -11.71 -18.65
CA GLU A 268 30.37 -12.52 -19.84
C GLU A 268 28.86 -12.73 -19.96
N LEU A 269 28.14 -11.77 -20.54
CA LEU A 269 27.02 -12.04 -21.47
C LEU A 269 26.61 -10.74 -22.19
N ALA A 270 27.53 -10.23 -23.01
CA ALA A 270 27.17 -9.34 -24.11
C ALA A 270 26.78 -10.22 -25.30
N ALA A 271 25.48 -10.49 -25.44
CA ALA A 271 24.87 -10.89 -26.70
C ALA A 271 23.49 -10.23 -26.77
N GLN A 272 23.41 -9.23 -27.65
CA GLN A 272 22.17 -8.59 -28.08
C GLN A 272 21.17 -9.64 -28.59
N PRO A 273 19.88 -9.30 -28.62
CA PRO A 273 19.34 -9.08 -29.96
C PRO A 273 18.69 -7.71 -30.13
N ASP A 274 18.97 -7.18 -31.31
CA ASP A 274 18.39 -6.04 -31.98
C ASP A 274 16.86 -5.97 -31.94
N SER A 275 16.40 -4.72 -31.90
CA SER A 275 15.15 -4.17 -32.43
C SER A 275 13.83 -4.87 -32.07
N LEU A 276 13.11 -4.29 -31.11
CA LEU A 276 11.65 -4.35 -31.10
C LEU A 276 11.09 -2.92 -31.16
N THR A 277 10.38 -2.68 -32.26
CA THR A 277 9.63 -1.47 -32.60
C THR A 277 8.46 -1.26 -31.62
N PRO A 278 8.12 -0.01 -31.22
CA PRO A 278 7.14 0.26 -30.15
C PRO A 278 5.64 0.17 -30.52
N GLU A 279 5.25 -0.56 -31.58
CA GLU A 279 3.84 -0.57 -32.05
C GLU A 279 3.02 -1.84 -31.75
N GLU A 280 3.58 -2.90 -31.13
CA GLU A 280 2.82 -4.14 -30.87
C GLU A 280 2.60 -4.51 -29.39
N ALA A 281 2.89 -3.60 -28.45
CA ALA A 281 2.76 -3.89 -27.02
C ALA A 281 1.31 -3.94 -26.49
N SER A 282 0.30 -3.61 -27.31
CA SER A 282 -1.11 -3.63 -26.89
C SER A 282 -1.89 -4.88 -27.33
N VAL A 283 -1.31 -5.74 -28.18
CA VAL A 283 -1.97 -6.96 -28.69
C VAL A 283 -1.53 -8.21 -27.93
N ILE A 284 -0.39 -8.16 -27.24
CA ILE A 284 0.20 -9.31 -26.54
C ILE A 284 -0.55 -9.62 -25.24
N ASP A 285 -1.09 -8.62 -24.53
CA ASP A 285 -1.81 -8.86 -23.26
C ASP A 285 -3.16 -9.57 -23.44
N ASP A 286 -3.89 -9.31 -24.53
CA ASP A 286 -5.20 -9.92 -24.76
C ASP A 286 -5.09 -11.41 -25.16
N ASP A 287 -4.09 -11.79 -25.96
CA ASP A 287 -3.86 -13.19 -26.32
C ASP A 287 -3.31 -13.98 -25.14
N LEU A 288 -2.47 -13.37 -24.30
CA LEU A 288 -1.96 -13.98 -23.06
C LEU A 288 -3.08 -14.16 -22.00
N MET A 289 -3.97 -13.18 -21.83
CA MET A 289 -5.13 -13.34 -20.94
C MET A 289 -6.09 -14.41 -21.44
N LYS A 290 -6.24 -14.55 -22.76
CA LYS A 290 -7.11 -15.57 -23.35
C LYS A 290 -6.51 -16.97 -23.23
N GLU A 291 -5.20 -17.10 -23.38
CA GLU A 291 -4.48 -18.37 -23.17
C GLU A 291 -4.48 -18.77 -21.69
N PHE A 292 -4.35 -17.81 -20.77
CA PHE A 292 -4.46 -18.06 -19.33
C PHE A 292 -5.88 -18.48 -18.93
N ALA A 293 -6.92 -17.81 -19.44
CA ALA A 293 -8.30 -18.19 -19.20
C ALA A 293 -8.60 -19.62 -19.70
N ALA A 294 -8.11 -19.97 -20.89
CA ALA A 294 -8.25 -21.32 -21.44
C ALA A 294 -7.48 -22.38 -20.62
N ALA A 295 -6.29 -22.05 -20.12
CA ALA A 295 -5.50 -22.93 -19.27
C ALA A 295 -6.16 -23.18 -17.90
N VAL A 296 -6.75 -22.14 -17.30
CA VAL A 296 -7.47 -22.24 -16.02
C VAL A 296 -8.75 -23.05 -16.17
N GLU A 297 -9.54 -22.83 -17.24
CA GLU A 297 -10.71 -23.67 -17.52
C GLU A 297 -10.34 -25.14 -17.75
N GLY A 298 -9.22 -25.40 -18.46
CA GLY A 298 -8.71 -26.74 -18.68
C GLY A 298 -8.33 -27.45 -17.37
N GLN A 299 -7.66 -26.75 -16.46
CA GLN A 299 -7.27 -27.29 -15.16
C GLN A 299 -8.46 -27.49 -14.22
N GLN A 300 -9.43 -26.56 -14.22
CA GLN A 300 -10.64 -26.68 -13.42
C GLN A 300 -11.50 -27.85 -13.87
N LYS A 301 -11.66 -28.04 -15.18
CA LYS A 301 -12.40 -29.18 -15.74
C LYS A 301 -11.73 -30.52 -15.42
N ALA A 302 -10.40 -30.60 -15.55
CA ALA A 302 -9.65 -31.81 -15.19
C ALA A 302 -9.73 -32.14 -13.69
N ALA A 303 -9.74 -31.11 -12.83
CA ALA A 303 -9.93 -31.29 -11.39
C ALA A 303 -11.36 -31.75 -11.06
N LEU A 304 -12.37 -31.23 -11.75
CA LEU A 304 -13.77 -31.58 -11.56
C LEU A 304 -14.08 -33.01 -12.02
N ASP A 305 -13.55 -33.42 -13.17
CA ASP A 305 -13.70 -34.80 -13.68
C ASP A 305 -12.99 -35.80 -12.76
N LYS A 306 -11.79 -35.46 -12.25
CA LYS A 306 -11.06 -36.30 -11.29
C LYS A 306 -11.74 -36.37 -9.92
N ALA A 307 -12.41 -35.29 -9.51
CA ALA A 307 -13.23 -35.29 -8.29
C ALA A 307 -14.50 -36.13 -8.48
N ALA A 308 -15.16 -36.05 -9.65
CA ALA A 308 -16.33 -36.86 -9.97
C ALA A 308 -16.00 -38.36 -10.06
N GLU A 309 -14.84 -38.73 -10.62
CA GLU A 309 -14.38 -40.12 -10.67
C GLU A 309 -14.06 -40.66 -9.27
N LYS A 310 -13.54 -39.81 -8.37
CA LYS A 310 -13.20 -40.19 -6.99
C LYS A 310 -14.40 -40.16 -6.03
N ALA A 311 -15.42 -39.37 -6.32
CA ALA A 311 -16.62 -39.28 -5.48
C ALA A 311 -17.45 -40.57 -5.49
N GLY A 312 -17.27 -41.43 -6.50
CA GLY A 312 -18.06 -42.64 -6.64
C GLY A 312 -19.52 -42.33 -6.91
N ASP A 313 -20.15 -43.14 -7.75
CA ASP A 313 -21.59 -43.24 -7.78
C ASP A 313 -22.07 -43.53 -6.34
N GLY A 314 -22.74 -42.56 -5.70
CA GLY A 314 -23.23 -42.64 -4.33
C GLY A 314 -24.26 -43.75 -4.05
N THR A 315 -24.38 -44.76 -4.91
CA THR A 315 -25.20 -45.97 -4.69
C THR A 315 -24.54 -47.02 -3.81
N ALA A 316 -23.30 -46.82 -3.35
CA ALA A 316 -22.74 -47.61 -2.26
C ALA A 316 -23.51 -47.33 -0.96
N LYS A 317 -24.64 -48.03 -0.81
CA LYS A 317 -25.50 -48.07 0.36
C LYS A 317 -24.62 -48.26 1.59
N ALA A 318 -24.44 -47.19 2.37
CA ALA A 318 -23.73 -47.24 3.64
C ALA A 318 -24.34 -48.36 4.48
N THR A 319 -23.63 -49.49 4.57
CA THR A 319 -23.94 -50.52 5.54
C THR A 319 -23.51 -49.98 6.90
N SER A 320 -24.35 -49.12 7.47
CA SER A 320 -24.24 -48.68 8.85
C SER A 320 -24.43 -49.93 9.72
N ASN A 321 -23.33 -50.56 10.08
CA ASN A 321 -23.34 -51.58 11.10
C ASN A 321 -23.62 -50.84 12.42
N PRO A 322 -24.76 -51.10 13.08
CA PRO A 322 -25.16 -50.35 14.29
C PRO A 322 -24.06 -50.42 15.38
N ASP A 323 -23.29 -51.51 15.40
CA ASP A 323 -22.18 -51.74 16.32
C ASP A 323 -21.05 -50.70 16.21
N ASP A 324 -20.83 -50.08 15.04
CA ASP A 324 -19.78 -49.07 14.87
C ASP A 324 -20.20 -47.71 15.46
N THR A 325 -21.50 -47.46 15.56
CA THR A 325 -22.02 -46.20 16.15
C THR A 325 -21.89 -46.23 17.67
N ASP A 326 -22.17 -47.37 18.29
CA ASP A 326 -22.02 -47.55 19.73
C ASP A 326 -20.54 -47.48 20.14
N LYS A 327 -19.64 -48.05 19.31
CA LYS A 327 -18.20 -48.00 19.55
C LYS A 327 -17.60 -46.58 19.46
N LEU A 328 -18.18 -45.71 18.63
CA LEU A 328 -17.82 -44.30 18.54
C LEU A 328 -18.28 -43.51 19.77
N MET A 329 -19.43 -43.84 20.33
CA MET A 329 -19.93 -43.21 21.56
C MET A 329 -19.07 -43.58 22.78
N ASP A 330 -18.69 -44.86 22.90
CA ASP A 330 -17.82 -45.32 24.00
C ASP A 330 -16.44 -44.66 23.94
N GLN A 331 -15.85 -44.51 22.75
CA GLN A 331 -14.58 -43.79 22.59
C GLN A 331 -14.69 -42.31 22.92
N PHE A 332 -15.85 -41.69 22.68
CA PHE A 332 -16.08 -40.30 23.00
C PHE A 332 -16.21 -40.10 24.52
N GLU A 333 -16.91 -40.99 25.23
CA GLU A 333 -17.00 -40.95 26.69
C GLU A 333 -15.64 -41.15 27.36
N ASP A 334 -14.83 -42.09 26.88
CA ASP A 334 -13.46 -42.30 27.39
C ASP A 334 -12.57 -41.06 27.17
N PHE A 335 -12.69 -40.40 26.02
CA PHE A 335 -11.93 -39.18 25.73
C PHE A 335 -12.35 -37.99 26.62
N VAL A 336 -13.64 -37.86 26.91
CA VAL A 336 -14.17 -36.80 27.78
C VAL A 336 -13.87 -37.09 29.25
N GLY A 337 -13.91 -38.36 29.67
CA GLY A 337 -13.62 -38.80 31.03
C GLY A 337 -12.15 -38.67 31.42
N ASN A 338 -11.22 -39.00 30.52
CA ASN A 338 -9.78 -38.94 30.80
C ASN A 338 -9.21 -37.52 30.91
N LYS A 339 -9.97 -36.48 30.57
CA LYS A 339 -9.51 -35.09 30.67
C LYS A 339 -9.72 -34.47 32.05
N LYS A 340 -10.31 -35.20 33.01
CA LYS A 340 -10.67 -34.73 34.36
C LYS A 340 -9.83 -35.30 35.52
N SER A 341 -8.75 -36.03 35.23
CA SER A 341 -7.81 -36.51 36.26
C SER A 341 -6.42 -35.96 36.04
#